data_AF-A0A3B8YTA2-F1
#
_entry.id   AF-A0A3B8YTA2-F1
#
_cell.length_a   1.000
_cell.length_b   1.000
_cell.length_c   1.000
_cell.angle_alpha   90.00
_cell.angle_beta   90.00
_cell.angle_gamma   90.00
#
_symmetry.space_group_name_H-M   'P 1'
#
loop_
_entity.id
_entity.type
_entity.pdbx_description
1 polymer ?
#
loop_
_entity_poly.entity_id
_entity_poly.type
_entity_poly.pdbx_seq_one_letter_code
_entity_poly.pdbx_strand_id
1 'polypeptide(L)'
;LLQNYAIKSERVHTINQLLKAYTLFEKDDEYVVIDNKVKIVDEQTGRIMEGRRYSDGLHQAIEAKERVKVEAATQTFATITLQNYFRMYNKLAGMTGTAETEAGE
;
A
#
# COMPACT_ATOMS: atom_id res chain seq x y z
N LEU A 1 10.27 22.19 19.01
CA LEU A 1 11.18 22.19 17.84
C LEU A 1 10.99 20.94 16.97
N LEU A 2 11.17 19.72 17.50
CA LEU A 2 11.00 18.47 16.74
C LEU A 2 9.60 18.30 16.11
N GLN A 3 8.54 18.64 16.84
CA GLN A 3 7.16 18.53 16.35
C GLN A 3 6.90 19.44 15.12
N ASN A 4 7.46 20.66 15.11
CA ASN A 4 7.36 21.57 13.97
C ASN A 4 8.13 21.05 12.76
N TYR A 5 9.23 20.34 12.98
CA TYR A 5 10.00 19.74 11.89
C TYR A 5 9.22 18.58 11.25
N ALA A 6 8.63 17.70 12.06
CA ALA A 6 7.81 16.60 11.58
C ALA A 6 6.62 17.08 10.72
N ILE A 7 5.88 18.09 11.20
CA ILE A 7 4.74 18.67 10.46
C ILE A 7 5.19 19.30 9.14
N LYS A 8 6.32 20.01 9.13
CA LYS A 8 6.87 20.59 7.89
C LYS A 8 7.27 19.51 6.90
N SER A 9 7.93 18.45 7.38
CA SER A 9 8.36 17.33 6.52
C SER A 9 7.16 16.61 5.92
N GLU A 10 6.11 16.37 6.71
CA GLU A 10 4.87 15.75 6.24
C GLU A 10 4.20 16.62 5.16
N ARG A 11 4.10 17.93 5.38
CA ARG A 11 3.55 18.86 4.37
C ARG A 11 4.34 18.83 3.06
N VAL A 12 5.67 18.84 3.14
CA VAL A 12 6.53 18.76 1.94
C VAL A 12 6.29 17.44 1.22
N HIS A 13 6.16 16.33 1.95
CA HIS A 13 5.80 15.03 1.38
C HIS A 13 4.47 15.08 0.65
N THR A 14 3.42 15.56 1.31
CA THR A 14 2.07 15.67 0.71
C THR A 14 2.07 16.55 -0.54
N ILE A 15 2.75 17.70 -0.51
CA ILE A 15 2.85 18.60 -1.67
C ILE A 15 3.58 17.92 -2.83
N ASN A 16 4.64 17.16 -2.57
CA ASN A 16 5.38 16.43 -3.59
C ASN A 16 4.49 15.35 -4.24
N GLN A 17 3.75 14.58 -3.45
CA GLN A 17 2.82 13.57 -3.99
C GLN A 17 1.68 14.21 -4.80
N LEU A 18 1.16 15.35 -4.36
CA LEU A 18 0.18 16.12 -5.14
C LEU A 18 0.78 16.57 -6.47
N LEU A 19 1.96 17.19 -6.46
CA LEU A 19 2.61 17.65 -7.69
C LEU A 19 2.80 16.48 -8.67
N LYS A 20 3.32 15.35 -8.20
CA LYS A 20 3.45 14.13 -9.00
C LYS A 20 2.11 13.67 -9.59
N ALA A 21 1.05 13.61 -8.78
CA ALA A 21 -0.29 13.24 -9.24
C ALA A 21 -0.84 14.20 -10.31
N TYR A 22 -0.49 15.48 -10.28
CA TYR A 22 -0.92 16.47 -11.27
C TYR A 22 -0.08 16.44 -12.56
N THR A 23 1.21 16.10 -12.48
CA THR A 23 2.14 16.23 -13.63
C THR A 23 2.50 14.92 -14.30
N LEU A 24 2.44 13.79 -13.58
CA LEU A 24 2.93 12.48 -14.06
C LEU A 24 1.83 11.44 -14.23
N PHE A 25 0.60 11.74 -13.81
CA PHE A 25 -0.52 10.80 -13.89
C PHE A 25 -1.67 11.52 -14.57
N GLU A 26 -2.12 10.97 -15.68
CA GLU A 26 -3.25 11.44 -16.46
C GLU A 26 -4.46 10.53 -16.26
N LYS A 27 -5.63 11.16 -16.36
CA LYS A 27 -6.90 10.44 -16.28
C LYS A 27 -7.14 9.77 -17.63
N ASP A 28 -7.64 8.55 -17.60
CA ASP A 28 -7.97 7.71 -18.75
C ASP A 28 -6.75 7.10 -19.47
N ASP A 29 -5.54 7.29 -18.94
CA ASP A 29 -4.32 6.56 -19.33
C ASP A 29 -3.80 5.68 -18.18
N GLU A 30 -3.21 6.26 -17.12
CA GLU A 30 -2.69 5.48 -15.98
C GLU A 30 -3.77 5.09 -14.96
N TYR A 31 -4.87 5.84 -14.87
CA TYR A 31 -5.98 5.55 -13.97
C TYR A 31 -7.33 6.02 -14.53
N VAL A 32 -8.40 5.39 -14.07
CA VAL A 32 -9.78 5.75 -14.37
C VAL A 32 -10.58 6.00 -13.10
N VAL A 33 -11.58 6.86 -13.17
CA VAL A 33 -12.50 7.14 -12.05
C VAL A 33 -13.84 6.46 -12.33
N ILE A 34 -14.16 5.43 -11.55
CA ILE A 34 -15.41 4.66 -11.68
C ILE A 34 -16.04 4.55 -10.29
N ASP A 35 -17.36 4.73 -10.20
CA ASP A 35 -18.13 4.67 -8.94
C ASP A 35 -17.55 5.58 -7.83
N ASN A 36 -17.04 6.74 -8.23
CA ASN A 36 -16.36 7.67 -7.34
C ASN A 36 -15.19 7.01 -6.59
N LYS A 37 -14.42 6.16 -7.29
CA LYS A 37 -13.17 5.54 -6.83
C LYS A 37 -12.13 5.58 -7.96
N VAL A 38 -10.88 5.83 -7.57
CA VAL A 38 -9.74 5.76 -8.50
C VAL A 38 -9.35 4.30 -8.69
N LYS A 39 -9.38 3.81 -9.92
CA LYS A 39 -8.90 2.47 -10.28
C LYS A 39 -7.69 2.60 -11.20
N ILE A 40 -6.65 1.82 -10.92
CA ILE A 40 -5.40 1.82 -11.68
C ILE A 40 -5.59 1.02 -12.97
N VAL A 41 -5.05 1.51 -14.08
CA VAL A 41 -5.02 0.81 -15.36
C VAL A 41 -3.62 0.20 -15.55
N ASP A 42 -3.58 -1.03 -16.06
CA ASP A 42 -2.34 -1.67 -16.49
C ASP A 42 -1.88 -1.10 -17.83
N GLU A 43 -0.69 -0.50 -17.87
CA GLU A 43 -0.07 0.12 -19.05
C GLU A 43 0.03 -0.82 -20.25
N GLN A 44 0.23 -2.13 -20.03
CA GLN A 44 0.41 -3.08 -21.14
C GLN A 44 -0.91 -3.58 -21.72
N THR A 45 -1.94 -3.71 -20.89
CA THR A 45 -3.17 -4.41 -21.25
C THR A 45 -4.41 -3.54 -21.27
N GLY A 46 -4.33 -2.31 -20.74
CA GLY A 46 -5.48 -1.41 -20.56
C GLY A 46 -6.52 -1.95 -19.57
N ARG A 47 -6.19 -3.02 -18.82
CA ARG A 47 -7.13 -3.64 -17.87
C ARG A 47 -7.13 -2.89 -16.56
N ILE A 48 -8.31 -2.81 -15.97
CA ILE A 48 -8.51 -2.22 -14.65
C ILE A 48 -8.00 -3.19 -13.59
N MET A 49 -7.01 -2.75 -12.81
CA MET A 49 -6.46 -3.52 -11.70
C MET A 49 -7.26 -3.25 -10.43
N GLU A 50 -8.24 -4.11 -10.14
CA GLU A 50 -9.06 -3.98 -8.94
C GLU A 50 -8.25 -4.24 -7.66
N GLY A 51 -8.54 -3.45 -6.62
CA GLY A 51 -7.91 -3.58 -5.30
C GLY A 51 -6.48 -3.07 -5.19
N ARG A 52 -5.83 -2.67 -6.30
CA ARG A 52 -4.50 -2.06 -6.27
C ARG A 52 -4.56 -0.58 -5.94
N ARG A 53 -3.63 -0.12 -5.10
CA ARG A 53 -3.43 1.29 -4.74
C ARG A 53 -1.97 1.68 -4.96
N TYR A 54 -1.75 2.95 -5.31
CA TYR A 54 -0.39 3.51 -5.32
C TYR A 54 0.12 3.67 -3.88
N SER A 55 1.42 3.48 -3.70
CA SER A 55 2.09 3.60 -2.41
C SER A 55 2.41 5.05 -2.04
N ASP A 56 2.98 5.24 -0.84
CA ASP A 56 3.61 6.49 -0.42
C ASP A 56 2.70 7.74 -0.35
N GLY A 57 1.39 7.54 -0.25
CA GLY A 57 0.41 8.64 -0.20
C GLY A 57 -0.04 9.13 -1.59
N LEU A 58 0.49 8.56 -2.67
CA LEU A 58 0.19 8.99 -4.03
C LEU A 58 -1.26 8.70 -4.42
N HIS A 59 -1.81 7.57 -3.99
CA HIS A 59 -3.20 7.23 -4.31
C HIS A 59 -4.18 8.23 -3.71
N GLN A 60 -3.93 8.66 -2.47
CA GLN A 60 -4.70 9.71 -1.80
C GLN A 60 -4.56 11.06 -2.51
N ALA A 61 -3.37 11.36 -3.04
CA ALA A 61 -3.14 12.56 -3.83
C ALA A 61 -3.96 12.57 -5.13
N ILE A 62 -4.06 11.42 -5.81
CA ILE A 62 -4.90 11.27 -7.03
C ILE A 62 -6.39 11.33 -6.67
N GLU A 63 -6.82 10.66 -5.59
CA GLU A 63 -8.20 10.77 -5.08
C GLU A 63 -8.56 12.25 -4.78
N ALA A 64 -7.64 12.99 -4.14
CA ALA A 64 -7.82 14.41 -3.86
C ALA A 64 -7.85 15.28 -5.12
N LYS A 65 -6.96 15.02 -6.10
CA LYS A 65 -6.93 15.69 -7.41
C LYS A 65 -8.28 15.58 -8.13
N GLU A 66 -8.85 14.38 -8.16
CA GLU A 66 -10.12 14.09 -8.85
C GLU A 66 -11.37 14.41 -8.01
N ARG A 67 -11.19 15.01 -6.82
CA ARG A 67 -12.28 15.34 -5.88
C ARG A 67 -13.10 14.13 -5.45
N VAL A 68 -12.46 12.96 -5.42
CA VAL A 68 -13.02 11.70 -4.95
C VAL A 68 -12.89 11.64 -3.43
N LYS A 69 -13.74 10.83 -2.77
CA LYS A 69 -13.62 10.58 -1.33
C LYS A 69 -12.29 9.88 -1.04
N VAL A 70 -11.39 10.58 -0.36
CA VAL A 70 -10.11 10.03 0.09
C VAL A 70 -10.37 8.97 1.16
N GLU A 71 -9.95 7.74 0.91
CA GLU A 71 -10.04 6.68 1.91
C GLU A 71 -8.78 6.67 2.79
N ALA A 72 -8.94 6.32 4.07
CA ALA A 72 -7.81 6.21 4.98
C ALA A 72 -6.90 5.05 4.54
N ALA A 73 -5.60 5.33 4.40
CA ALA A 73 -4.61 4.30 4.19
C ALA A 73 -4.50 3.42 5.43
N THR A 74 -4.72 2.12 5.30
CA THR A 74 -4.26 1.18 6.33
C THR A 74 -2.77 0.93 6.12
N GLN A 75 -1.95 1.42 7.04
CA GLN A 75 -0.51 1.20 7.01
C GLN A 75 -0.14 -0.04 7.83
N THR A 76 0.52 -1.00 7.20
CA THR A 76 1.14 -2.12 7.91
C THR A 76 2.47 -1.67 8.51
N PHE A 77 2.53 -1.50 9.83
CA PHE A 77 3.74 -1.06 10.53
C PHE A 77 4.78 -2.17 10.72
N ALA A 78 4.33 -3.40 10.88
CA ALA A 78 5.17 -4.56 11.07
C ALA A 78 4.53 -5.77 10.40
N THR A 79 5.37 -6.57 9.74
CA THR A 79 4.97 -7.83 9.11
C THR A 79 6.00 -8.88 9.48
N ILE A 80 5.54 -10.05 9.89
CA ILE A 80 6.38 -11.24 10.03
C ILE A 80 5.58 -12.46 9.57
N THR A 81 6.23 -13.37 8.86
CA THR A 81 5.62 -14.66 8.53
C THR A 81 5.71 -15.59 9.73
N LEU A 82 4.78 -16.52 9.89
CA LEU A 82 4.84 -17.50 10.99
C LEU A 82 6.17 -18.27 10.96
N GLN A 83 6.64 -18.64 9.78
CA GLN A 83 7.93 -19.34 9.60
C GLN A 83 9.10 -18.51 10.17
N ASN A 84 9.18 -17.22 9.81
CA ASN A 84 10.27 -16.35 10.29
C ASN A 84 10.12 -16.03 11.78
N TYR A 85 8.91 -15.88 12.28
CA TYR A 85 8.64 -15.65 13.70
C TYR A 85 9.12 -16.83 14.56
N PHE A 86 8.81 -18.08 14.15
CA PHE A 86 9.25 -19.26 14.89
C PHE A 86 10.76 -19.52 14.79
N ARG A 87 11.42 -19.10 13.71
CA ARG A 87 12.89 -19.19 13.57
C ARG A 87 13.67 -18.29 14.54
N MET A 88 13.02 -17.31 15.17
CA MET A 88 13.68 -16.43 16.15
C MET A 88 13.94 -17.10 17.51
N TYR A 89 13.32 -18.24 17.79
CA TYR A 89 13.48 -18.94 19.07
C TYR A 89 14.74 -19.81 19.09
N ASN A 90 15.53 -19.73 20.16
CA ASN A 90 16.70 -20.60 20.36
C ASN A 90 16.34 -22.09 20.45
N LYS A 91 15.10 -22.39 20.87
CA LYS A 91 14.54 -23.75 20.92
C LYS A 91 13.09 -23.69 20.46
N LEU A 92 12.75 -24.48 19.45
CA LEU A 92 11.41 -24.63 18.92
C LEU A 92 10.96 -26.09 19.08
N ALA A 93 9.74 -26.30 19.58
CA ALA A 93 9.12 -27.61 19.71
C ALA A 93 7.61 -27.47 19.47
N GLY A 94 6.97 -28.52 18.98
CA GLY A 94 5.54 -28.56 18.70
C GLY A 94 4.95 -29.95 18.94
N MET A 95 3.64 -30.01 19.12
CA MET A 95 2.89 -31.27 19.25
C MET A 95 1.62 -31.19 18.40
N THR A 96 1.34 -32.24 17.65
CA THR A 96 0.07 -32.42 16.94
C THR A 96 -0.10 -33.90 16.60
N GLY A 97 -1.34 -34.36 16.46
CA GLY A 97 -1.68 -35.75 16.11
C GLY A 97 -1.44 -36.11 14.65
N THR A 98 -1.09 -35.13 13.80
CA THR A 98 -1.00 -35.30 12.35
C THR A 98 0.33 -34.79 11.77
N ALA A 99 1.38 -34.68 12.59
CA ALA A 99 2.68 -34.15 12.15
C ALA A 99 3.42 -35.07 11.18
N GLU A 100 3.15 -36.38 11.25
CA GLU A 100 3.94 -37.40 10.55
C GLU A 100 3.84 -37.28 9.02
N THR A 101 2.71 -36.78 8.50
CA THR A 101 2.50 -36.60 7.05
C THR A 101 3.25 -35.39 6.47
N GLU A 102 3.67 -34.43 7.29
CA GLU A 102 4.33 -33.18 6.89
C GLU A 102 5.81 -33.13 7.31
N ALA A 103 6.39 -34.25 7.77
CA ALA A 103 7.76 -34.30 8.30
C ALA A 103 8.87 -33.97 7.29
N GLY A 104 8.54 -33.86 6.00
CA GLY A 104 9.45 -33.51 4.92
C GLY A 104 9.36 -32.06 4.42
N GLU A 105 8.47 -31.24 5.00
CA GLU A 105 8.33 -29.81 4.69
C GLU A 105 9.35 -28.94 5.46
#